data_AF-A0A9Q9SCX6-F1
#
_entry.id   AF-A0A9Q9SCX6-F1
#
_cell.length_a   1.000
_cell.length_b   1.000
_cell.length_c   1.000
_cell.angle_alpha   90.00
_cell.angle_beta   90.00
_cell.angle_gamma   90.00
#
_symmetry.space_group_name_H-M   'P 1'
#
loop_
_entity.id
_entity.type
_entity.pdbx_description
1 polymer ?
#
loop_
_entity_poly.entity_id
_entity_poly.type
_entity_poly.pdbx_seq_one_letter_code
_entity_poly.pdbx_strand_id
1 'polypeptide(L)'
;MTTLRQSFLFVAVACASLAAAVTHAQPTSDGFICDTDKHHVVIDRVADGALRYRAWNKPRPVDQKPDVEVRGGMEATGGTDPCVSTDWSFKRGNIVYWVSDSAACTDGKPPRGAYGMVSVTINKEFAARYWCVK
;
A
#
# COMPACT_ATOMS: atom_id res chain seq x y z
N MET A 1 39.59 -63.36 -29.49
CA MET A 1 38.69 -63.26 -30.65
C MET A 1 37.29 -63.09 -30.08
N THR A 2 36.52 -62.03 -30.24
CA THR A 2 36.55 -60.86 -31.12
C THR A 2 35.62 -59.81 -30.47
N THR A 3 36.05 -58.56 -30.54
CA THR A 3 35.36 -57.29 -30.27
C THR A 3 34.02 -57.12 -30.99
N LEU A 4 33.04 -56.38 -30.42
CA LEU A 4 32.51 -55.12 -31.01
C LEU A 4 31.44 -54.39 -30.14
N ARG A 5 31.76 -53.12 -29.82
CA ARG A 5 30.96 -51.86 -29.80
C ARG A 5 29.48 -51.83 -29.32
N GLN A 6 29.19 -51.04 -28.28
CA GLN A 6 28.85 -49.59 -28.28
C GLN A 6 27.48 -49.26 -28.89
N SER A 7 26.57 -48.73 -28.06
CA SER A 7 25.84 -47.48 -28.32
C SER A 7 25.26 -46.90 -27.02
N PHE A 8 25.68 -45.68 -26.72
CA PHE A 8 25.16 -44.83 -25.67
C PHE A 8 23.75 -44.36 -26.00
N LEU A 9 22.85 -44.35 -25.01
CA LEU A 9 21.72 -43.42 -24.98
C LEU A 9 21.56 -42.94 -23.54
N PHE A 10 22.16 -41.78 -23.27
CA PHE A 10 21.86 -40.93 -22.13
C PHE A 10 20.40 -40.48 -22.26
N VAL A 11 19.50 -41.05 -21.46
CA VAL A 11 18.19 -40.43 -21.22
C VAL A 11 18.36 -39.50 -20.03
N ALA A 12 18.53 -38.22 -20.33
CA ALA A 12 18.50 -37.15 -19.34
C ALA A 12 17.10 -37.12 -18.71
N VAL A 13 16.99 -37.52 -17.43
CA VAL A 13 15.79 -37.29 -16.63
C VAL A 13 15.81 -35.81 -16.25
N ALA A 14 15.02 -35.02 -16.97
CA ALA A 14 14.84 -33.61 -16.68
C ALA A 14 14.16 -33.45 -15.31
N CYS A 15 14.81 -32.70 -14.41
CA CYS A 15 14.26 -32.21 -13.16
C CYS A 15 12.94 -31.47 -13.39
N ALA A 16 11.83 -32.05 -12.96
CA ALA A 16 10.59 -31.31 -12.73
C ALA A 16 10.52 -30.90 -11.25
N SER A 17 11.19 -29.82 -10.89
CA SER A 17 10.97 -29.14 -9.62
C SER A 17 9.55 -28.55 -9.65
N LEU A 18 8.63 -29.16 -8.89
CA LEU A 18 7.31 -28.61 -8.58
C LEU A 18 7.51 -27.33 -7.75
N ALA A 19 7.69 -26.19 -8.40
CA ALA A 19 7.49 -24.91 -7.76
C ALA A 19 5.98 -24.76 -7.53
N ALA A 20 5.55 -24.92 -6.27
CA ALA A 20 4.20 -24.54 -5.87
C ALA A 20 4.05 -23.04 -6.18
N ALA A 21 3.20 -22.71 -7.15
CA ALA A 21 2.78 -21.34 -7.38
C ALA A 21 2.06 -20.88 -6.10
N VAL A 22 2.70 -20.00 -5.33
CA VAL A 22 2.02 -19.29 -4.25
C VAL A 22 1.03 -18.36 -4.93
N THR A 23 -0.21 -18.81 -5.06
CA THR A 23 -1.33 -17.96 -5.43
C THR A 23 -1.53 -16.96 -4.31
N HIS A 24 -0.81 -15.85 -4.36
CA HIS A 24 -1.10 -14.71 -3.52
C HIS A 24 -2.50 -14.25 -3.96
N ALA A 25 -3.50 -14.51 -3.13
CA ALA A 25 -4.82 -13.90 -3.28
C ALA A 25 -4.59 -12.40 -3.44
N GLN A 26 -4.86 -11.88 -4.64
CA GLN A 26 -4.74 -10.46 -4.91
C GLN A 26 -5.71 -9.75 -3.96
N PRO A 27 -5.25 -8.79 -3.13
CA PRO A 27 -6.17 -8.03 -2.29
C PRO A 27 -7.18 -7.32 -3.21
N THR A 28 -8.47 -7.56 -2.99
CA THR A 28 -9.56 -6.92 -3.72
C THR A 28 -9.54 -5.41 -3.48
N SER A 29 -9.91 -4.65 -4.52
CA SER A 29 -9.63 -3.23 -4.71
C SER A 29 -10.46 -2.23 -3.88
N ASP A 30 -10.79 -2.52 -2.63
CA ASP A 30 -11.61 -1.63 -1.78
C ASP A 30 -10.75 -0.68 -0.92
N GLY A 31 -9.51 -0.41 -1.36
CA GLY A 31 -8.55 0.40 -0.63
C GLY A 31 -8.40 1.80 -1.22
N PHE A 32 -8.19 2.79 -0.36
CA PHE A 32 -7.76 4.12 -0.77
C PHE A 32 -6.24 4.14 -0.95
N ILE A 33 -5.78 4.63 -2.10
CA ILE A 33 -4.36 4.82 -2.40
C ILE A 33 -4.09 6.31 -2.43
N CYS A 34 -3.04 6.73 -1.72
CA CYS A 34 -2.50 8.08 -1.79
C CYS A 34 -1.03 8.02 -2.19
N ASP A 35 -0.76 8.47 -3.40
CA ASP A 35 0.60 8.65 -3.90
C ASP A 35 1.05 10.10 -3.71
N THR A 36 2.19 10.27 -3.07
CA THR A 36 2.83 11.58 -2.87
C THR A 36 4.22 11.58 -3.48
N ASP A 37 4.93 12.70 -3.41
CA ASP A 37 6.33 12.80 -3.81
C ASP A 37 7.26 11.93 -2.94
N LYS A 38 6.90 11.70 -1.67
CA LYS A 38 7.75 11.01 -0.69
C LYS A 38 7.23 9.65 -0.25
N HIS A 39 5.93 9.41 -0.37
CA HIS A 39 5.29 8.24 0.21
C HIS A 39 4.32 7.61 -0.79
N HIS A 40 4.24 6.28 -0.76
CA HIS A 40 3.09 5.54 -1.26
C HIS A 40 2.30 5.08 -0.05
N VAL A 41 1.01 5.41 0.02
CA VAL A 41 0.14 5.09 1.15
C VAL A 41 -1.05 4.29 0.66
N VAL A 42 -1.37 3.21 1.37
CA VAL A 42 -2.55 2.38 1.13
C VAL A 42 -3.34 2.27 2.43
N ILE A 43 -4.62 2.58 2.36
CA ILE A 43 -5.60 2.28 3.39
C ILE A 43 -6.51 1.18 2.85
N ASP A 44 -6.60 0.07 3.58
CA ASP A 44 -7.48 -1.04 3.24
C ASP A 44 -8.12 -1.63 4.50
N ARG A 45 -9.00 -2.61 4.30
CA ARG A 45 -9.55 -3.43 5.37
C ARG A 45 -8.90 -4.80 5.33
N VAL A 46 -8.47 -5.30 6.49
CA VAL A 46 -8.00 -6.68 6.64
C VAL A 46 -9.19 -7.65 6.79
N ALA A 47 -8.92 -8.96 6.80
CA ALA A 47 -9.96 -9.99 6.77
C ALA A 47 -10.97 -9.94 7.94
N ASP A 48 -10.59 -9.36 9.08
CA ASP A 48 -11.47 -9.14 10.24
C ASP A 48 -12.29 -7.84 10.13
N GLY A 49 -12.19 -7.12 9.00
CA GLY A 49 -12.89 -5.86 8.72
C GLY A 49 -12.20 -4.62 9.30
N ALA A 50 -11.14 -4.78 10.09
CA ALA A 50 -10.42 -3.66 10.68
C ALA A 50 -9.67 -2.85 9.61
N LEU A 51 -9.68 -1.53 9.76
CA LEU A 51 -8.88 -0.64 8.93
C LEU A 51 -7.39 -0.89 9.15
N ARG A 52 -6.62 -0.73 8.08
CA ARG A 52 -5.17 -0.81 8.10
C ARG A 52 -4.59 0.29 7.23
N TYR A 53 -3.62 1.00 7.78
CA TYR A 53 -2.79 1.97 7.10
C TYR A 53 -1.42 1.36 6.83
N ARG A 54 -0.95 1.44 5.59
CA ARG A 54 0.39 1.04 5.17
C ARG A 54 1.05 2.18 4.42
N ALA A 55 2.30 2.48 4.73
CA ALA A 55 3.09 3.47 4.00
C ALA A 55 4.49 2.95 3.68
N TRP A 56 4.94 3.27 2.47
CA TRP A 56 6.28 3.02 1.96
C TRP A 56 6.94 4.36 1.66
N ASN A 57 8.13 4.59 2.21
CA ASN A 57 8.94 5.75 1.89
C ASN A 57 9.59 5.53 0.52
N LYS A 58 9.31 6.39 -0.44
CA LYS A 58 9.92 6.31 -1.78
C LYS A 58 11.45 6.42 -1.66
N PRO A 59 12.22 5.60 -2.40
CA PRO A 59 11.81 4.77 -3.54
C PRO A 59 11.41 3.32 -3.19
N ARG A 60 11.10 3.00 -1.92
CA ARG A 60 10.72 1.63 -1.55
C ARG A 60 9.49 1.16 -2.34
N PRO A 61 9.56 0.01 -3.03
CA PRO A 61 8.43 -0.53 -3.79
C PRO A 61 7.40 -1.20 -2.87
N VAL A 62 6.16 -1.27 -3.35
CA VAL A 62 4.98 -1.73 -2.58
C VAL A 62 4.93 -3.24 -2.33
N ASP A 63 5.73 -4.00 -3.07
CA ASP A 63 5.92 -5.45 -2.89
C ASP A 63 6.86 -5.80 -1.72
N GLN A 64 7.57 -4.80 -1.20
CA GLN A 64 8.36 -4.92 0.03
C GLN A 64 7.52 -4.64 1.27
N LYS A 65 8.07 -4.98 2.44
CA LYS A 65 7.47 -4.63 3.73
C LYS A 65 7.29 -3.10 3.84
N PRO A 66 6.11 -2.60 4.27
CA PRO A 66 5.90 -1.18 4.51
C PRO A 66 6.79 -0.65 5.65
N ASP A 67 7.23 0.61 5.53
CA ASP A 67 7.97 1.30 6.59
C ASP A 67 7.08 1.59 7.80
N VAL A 68 5.79 1.80 7.56
CA VAL A 68 4.77 1.98 8.59
C VAL A 68 3.58 1.08 8.27
N GLU A 69 3.19 0.25 9.24
CA GLU A 69 1.89 -0.43 9.24
C GLU A 69 1.20 -0.14 10.56
N VAL A 70 -0.06 0.32 10.49
CA VAL A 70 -0.93 0.55 11.65
C VAL A 70 -2.25 -0.15 11.40
N ARG A 71 -2.67 -1.00 12.33
CA ARG A 71 -3.96 -1.67 12.31
C ARG A 71 -4.91 -1.01 13.30
N GLY A 72 -6.18 -1.02 12.95
CA GLY A 72 -7.18 -0.22 13.64
C GLY A 72 -7.10 1.25 13.21
N GLY A 73 -8.22 1.94 13.32
CA GLY A 73 -8.35 3.32 12.89
C GLY A 73 -9.81 3.73 12.96
N MET A 74 -10.06 4.99 12.63
CA MET A 74 -11.42 5.51 12.48
C MET A 74 -11.60 5.97 11.04
N GLU A 75 -12.80 5.74 10.51
CA GLU A 75 -13.26 6.24 9.22
C GLU A 75 -14.52 7.07 9.48
N ALA A 76 -14.60 8.23 8.86
CA ALA A 76 -15.77 9.09 8.89
C ALA A 76 -15.95 9.73 7.52
N THR A 77 -17.15 9.60 6.96
CA THR A 77 -17.56 10.35 5.77
C THR A 77 -18.46 11.50 6.20
N GLY A 78 -18.21 12.70 5.69
CA GLY A 78 -18.99 13.87 6.03
C GLY A 78 -18.80 15.02 5.05
N GLY A 79 -19.44 16.14 5.35
CA GLY A 79 -19.43 17.34 4.50
C GLY A 79 -20.69 17.48 3.66
N THR A 80 -20.75 18.58 2.91
CA THR A 80 -21.84 18.92 1.99
C THR A 80 -21.22 19.23 0.64
N ASP A 81 -21.86 18.82 -0.46
CA ASP A 81 -21.39 19.07 -1.84
C ASP A 81 -20.98 20.55 -2.04
N PRO A 82 -19.77 20.83 -2.57
CA PRO A 82 -18.76 19.93 -3.16
C PRO A 82 -17.71 19.40 -2.18
N CYS A 83 -17.89 19.61 -0.88
CA CYS A 83 -16.92 19.33 0.17
C CYS A 83 -17.16 17.99 0.89
N VAL A 84 -17.78 17.01 0.24
CA VAL A 84 -17.91 15.66 0.82
C VAL A 84 -16.55 14.97 0.76
N SER A 85 -16.13 14.39 1.88
CA SER A 85 -14.90 13.59 1.98
C SER A 85 -15.08 12.41 2.92
N THR A 86 -14.27 11.39 2.70
CA THR A 86 -13.99 10.33 3.67
C THR A 86 -12.62 10.60 4.28
N ASP A 87 -12.61 10.69 5.61
CA ASP A 87 -11.41 10.89 6.39
C ASP A 87 -11.10 9.64 7.21
N TRP A 88 -9.83 9.28 7.27
CA TRP A 88 -9.30 8.22 8.12
C TRP A 88 -8.31 8.76 9.12
N SER A 89 -8.30 8.17 10.32
CA SER A 89 -7.26 8.43 11.33
C SER A 89 -6.66 7.15 11.89
N PHE A 90 -5.34 7.15 12.03
CA PHE A 90 -4.54 6.05 12.55
C PHE A 90 -3.58 6.55 13.61
N LYS A 91 -3.49 5.85 14.75
CA LYS A 91 -2.62 6.22 15.87
C LYS A 91 -1.51 5.19 16.06
N ARG A 92 -0.27 5.66 16.20
CA ARG A 92 0.90 4.85 16.55
C ARG A 92 1.71 5.60 17.60
N GLY A 93 1.53 5.22 18.87
CA GLY A 93 2.15 5.94 19.98
C GLY A 93 1.70 7.40 20.03
N ASN A 94 2.65 8.32 19.95
CA ASN A 94 2.44 9.77 19.92
C ASN A 94 2.21 10.35 18.51
N ILE A 95 2.16 9.51 17.47
CA ILE A 95 1.96 9.91 16.07
C ILE A 95 0.51 9.63 15.66
N VAL A 96 -0.10 10.61 14.98
CA VAL A 96 -1.41 10.46 14.34
C VAL A 96 -1.26 10.73 12.85
N TYR A 97 -1.72 9.78 12.04
CA TYR A 97 -1.85 9.91 10.59
C TYR A 97 -3.32 10.22 10.28
N TRP A 98 -3.56 11.40 9.70
CA TRP A 98 -4.85 11.80 9.16
C TRP A 98 -4.80 11.71 7.64
N VAL A 99 -5.76 11.05 7.03
CA VAL A 99 -5.83 10.89 5.58
C VAL A 99 -7.21 11.31 5.11
N SER A 100 -7.29 12.06 4.02
CA SER A 100 -8.54 12.46 3.40
C SER A 100 -8.52 12.06 1.92
N ASP A 101 -9.63 11.54 1.42
CA ASP A 101 -9.85 11.28 -0.01
C ASP A 101 -10.23 12.52 -0.83
N SER A 102 -10.20 13.69 -0.19
CA SER A 102 -10.51 14.96 -0.82
C SER A 102 -9.38 15.97 -0.63
N ALA A 103 -9.10 16.71 -1.71
CA ALA A 103 -8.32 17.95 -1.66
C ALA A 103 -9.23 19.19 -1.77
N ALA A 104 -10.54 19.00 -1.95
CA ALA A 104 -11.51 20.07 -1.99
C ALA A 104 -11.73 20.63 -0.59
N CYS A 105 -12.07 21.93 -0.52
CA CYS A 105 -12.46 22.61 0.73
C CYS A 105 -11.48 22.45 1.89
N THR A 106 -10.22 22.18 1.57
CA THR A 106 -9.13 22.00 2.52
C THR A 106 -8.35 23.29 2.67
N ASP A 107 -7.92 23.59 3.90
CA ASP A 107 -7.00 24.69 4.17
C ASP A 107 -5.67 24.51 3.45
N GLY A 108 -5.21 25.56 2.76
CA GLY A 108 -3.99 25.55 1.96
C GLY A 108 -4.28 25.60 0.46
N LYS A 109 -3.22 25.66 -0.34
CA LYS A 109 -3.32 25.68 -1.80
C LYS A 109 -2.92 24.31 -2.35
N PRO A 110 -3.86 23.35 -2.50
CA PRO A 110 -3.55 22.05 -3.09
C PRO A 110 -2.94 22.25 -4.49
N PRO A 111 -1.93 21.45 -4.88
CA PRO A 111 -1.41 21.48 -6.23
C PRO A 111 -2.47 21.00 -7.23
N ARG A 112 -2.28 21.35 -8.51
CA ARG A 112 -3.17 20.87 -9.57
C ARG A 112 -3.16 19.34 -9.61
N GLY A 113 -4.34 18.74 -9.65
CA GLY A 113 -4.50 17.29 -9.70
C GLY A 113 -4.38 16.59 -8.35
N ALA A 114 -4.24 17.35 -7.25
CA ALA A 114 -4.42 16.77 -5.93
C ALA A 114 -5.86 16.27 -5.78
N TYR A 115 -6.01 15.04 -5.30
CA TYR A 115 -7.31 14.45 -5.02
C TYR A 115 -7.50 14.16 -3.53
N GLY A 116 -6.44 14.11 -2.74
CA GLY A 116 -6.51 13.84 -1.31
C GLY A 116 -5.31 14.41 -0.57
N MET A 117 -5.19 14.09 0.71
CA MET A 117 -4.00 14.45 1.50
C MET A 117 -3.71 13.46 2.62
N VAL A 118 -2.46 13.46 3.05
CA VAL A 118 -2.01 12.84 4.29
C VAL A 118 -1.39 13.92 5.17
N SER A 119 -1.85 14.04 6.41
CA SER A 119 -1.32 14.93 7.43
C SER A 119 -0.79 14.09 8.60
N VAL A 120 0.36 14.49 9.13
CA VAL A 120 1.02 13.80 10.24
C VAL A 120 1.13 14.76 11.41
N THR A 121 0.69 14.30 12.57
CA THR A 121 0.81 15.01 13.85
C THR A 121 1.71 14.18 14.77
N ILE A 122 2.69 14.81 15.42
CA ILE A 122 3.59 14.17 16.39
C ILE A 122 3.47 14.95 17.70
N ASN A 123 3.25 14.28 18.82
CA ASN A 123 3.05 14.94 20.12
C ASN A 123 1.92 15.99 20.12
N LYS A 124 0.87 15.76 19.32
CA LYS A 124 -0.25 16.69 19.09
C LYS A 124 0.11 17.97 18.33
N GLU A 125 1.32 18.07 17.80
CA GLU A 125 1.76 19.17 16.95
C GLU A 125 1.81 18.75 15.48
N PHE A 126 1.41 19.64 14.57
CA PHE A 126 1.48 19.40 13.14
C PHE A 126 2.95 19.22 12.71
N ALA A 127 3.26 18.08 12.10
CA ALA A 127 4.61 17.76 11.65
C ALA A 127 4.76 17.95 10.13
N ALA A 128 3.81 17.44 9.35
CA ALA A 128 3.87 17.52 7.89
C ALA A 128 2.50 17.30 7.24
N ARG A 129 2.36 17.79 6.00
CA ARG A 129 1.28 17.45 5.08
C ARG A 129 1.85 17.10 3.72
N TYR A 130 1.26 16.09 3.09
CA TYR A 130 1.55 15.64 1.74
C TYR A 130 0.25 15.56 0.94
N TRP A 131 0.29 15.98 -0.31
CA TRP A 131 -0.85 15.90 -1.21
C TRP A 131 -0.82 14.59 -1.99
N CYS A 132 -1.98 13.94 -2.07
CA CYS A 132 -2.18 12.76 -2.91
C CYS A 132 -2.37 13.25 -4.35
N VAL A 133 -1.45 12.89 -5.24
CA VAL A 133 -1.44 13.26 -6.67
C VAL A 133 -1.31 11.99 -7.50
N LYS A 134 -1.88 12.02 -8.72
CA LYS A 134 -1.73 10.92 -9.69
C LYS A 134 -0.48 11.11 -10.54
#